data_AF-A0A6M5F184-F1
#
_entry.id   AF-A0A6M5F184-F1
#
_cell.length_a   1.000
_cell.length_b   1.000
_cell.length_c   1.000
_cell.angle_alpha   90.00
_cell.angle_beta   90.00
_cell.angle_gamma   90.00
#
_symmetry.space_group_name_H-M   'P 1'
#
loop_
_entity.id
_entity.type
_entity.pdbx_description
1 polymer ?
#
loop_
_entity_poly.entity_id
_entity_poly.type
_entity_poly.pdbx_seq_one_letter_code
_entity_poly.pdbx_strand_id
1 'polypeptide(L)'
;MKRPLFSFGPINRTRKAERDYVNYRRNKNIDCDFCNFNDSSDVLIKEYSLFWHVINKFGYATWDGYCVREHSMIVPKRHVVSISEFTPEESQEYIALISKFEKEGNSIYSRSDKQVTKSIPHQHTHLIQLEDKQVRSLIYNHSPHILTFR
;
A
#
# COMPACT_ATOMS: atom_id res chain seq x y z
N MET A 1 10.16 -22.63 9.34
CA MET A 1 9.95 -23.01 7.93
C MET A 1 10.73 -22.02 7.06
N LYS A 2 11.77 -22.47 6.35
CA LYS A 2 12.55 -21.61 5.45
C LYS A 2 11.68 -21.26 4.23
N ARG A 3 11.43 -19.97 4.01
CA ARG A 3 10.66 -19.48 2.85
C ARG A 3 11.36 -19.93 1.56
N PRO A 4 10.63 -20.39 0.52
CA PRO A 4 11.23 -20.60 -0.79
C PRO A 4 11.70 -19.26 -1.34
N LEU A 5 12.92 -19.25 -1.90
CA LEU A 5 13.62 -18.06 -2.39
C LEU A 5 13.06 -17.49 -3.70
N PHE A 6 12.09 -18.16 -4.34
CA PHE A 6 11.66 -17.81 -5.69
C PHE A 6 10.16 -18.06 -5.91
N SER A 7 9.38 -17.04 -5.62
CA SER A 7 8.14 -16.67 -6.33
C SER A 7 7.72 -15.30 -5.78
N PHE A 8 7.40 -14.36 -6.66
CA PHE A 8 7.01 -12.97 -6.36
C PHE A 8 8.16 -12.02 -6.00
N GLY A 9 8.85 -11.50 -7.02
CA GLY A 9 9.34 -10.12 -6.91
C GLY A 9 8.19 -9.16 -6.63
N PRO A 10 8.40 -7.99 -6.01
CA PRO A 10 7.35 -7.00 -5.90
C PRO A 10 7.14 -6.41 -7.30
N ILE A 11 6.28 -7.04 -8.10
CA ILE A 11 5.76 -6.54 -9.39
C ILE A 11 5.02 -5.21 -9.20
N ASN A 12 5.02 -4.67 -7.98
CA ASN A 12 4.35 -3.45 -7.63
C ASN A 12 5.30 -2.32 -7.27
N ARG A 13 6.63 -2.46 -7.14
CA ARG A 13 7.52 -1.33 -6.76
C ARG A 13 8.79 -1.27 -7.59
N THR A 14 9.31 -0.05 -7.80
CA THR A 14 10.65 0.12 -8.41
C THR A 14 11.74 -0.35 -7.45
N ARG A 15 12.92 -0.71 -7.98
CA ARG A 15 14.09 -1.11 -7.16
C ARG A 15 14.53 0.00 -6.19
N LYS A 16 14.36 1.27 -6.56
CA LYS A 16 14.65 2.40 -5.66
C LYS A 16 13.65 2.42 -4.50
N ALA A 17 12.35 2.42 -4.80
CA ALA A 17 11.30 2.43 -3.77
C ALA A 17 11.37 1.23 -2.82
N GLU A 18 11.68 0.04 -3.35
CA GLU A 18 11.87 -1.16 -2.52
C GLU A 18 13.08 -1.03 -1.59
N ARG A 19 14.20 -0.46 -2.06
CA ARG A 19 15.38 -0.19 -1.23
C ARG A 19 15.07 0.81 -0.13
N ASP A 20 14.36 1.88 -0.46
CA ASP A 20 13.98 2.92 0.49
C ASP A 20 13.03 2.35 1.56
N TYR A 21 12.08 1.50 1.16
CA TYR A 21 11.21 0.77 2.08
C TYR A 21 11.98 -0.18 3.01
N VAL A 22 12.93 -0.95 2.48
CA VAL A 22 13.78 -1.85 3.28
C VAL A 22 14.62 -1.07 4.29
N ASN A 23 15.20 0.06 3.87
CA ASN A 23 15.96 0.93 4.76
C ASN A 23 15.08 1.54 5.87
N TYR A 24 13.90 2.03 5.50
CA TYR A 24 12.92 2.53 6.46
C TYR A 24 12.54 1.46 7.49
N ARG A 25 12.22 0.24 7.04
CA ARG A 25 11.87 -0.88 7.95
C ARG A 25 12.98 -1.28 8.90
N ARG A 26 14.26 -1.16 8.51
CA ARG A 26 15.41 -1.49 9.38
C ARG A 26 15.58 -0.49 10.52
N ASN A 27 15.23 0.77 10.27
CA ASN A 27 15.42 1.87 11.22
C ASN A 27 14.12 2.23 11.94
N LYS A 28 13.06 1.42 11.79
CA LYS A 28 11.73 1.73 12.31
C LYS A 28 11.66 1.43 13.82
N ASN A 29 11.07 2.36 14.57
CA ASN A 29 10.67 2.14 15.95
C ASN A 29 9.49 1.15 16.05
N ILE A 30 9.22 0.66 17.26
CA ILE A 30 8.20 -0.37 17.53
C ILE A 30 6.76 0.17 17.32
N ASP A 31 6.58 1.49 17.36
CA ASP A 31 5.26 2.11 17.28
C ASP A 31 4.54 1.91 15.93
N CYS A 32 3.22 2.01 15.99
CA CYS A 32 2.37 1.88 14.81
C CYS A 32 2.35 3.18 14.01
N ASP A 33 2.84 3.14 12.76
CA ASP A 33 2.92 4.30 11.86
C ASP A 33 1.55 4.89 11.50
N PHE A 34 0.48 4.15 11.77
CA PHE A 34 -0.89 4.44 11.35
C PHE A 34 -1.80 4.90 12.49
N CYS A 35 -1.31 4.86 13.74
CA CYS A 35 -2.10 5.33 14.89
C CYS A 35 -2.17 6.85 14.98
N ASN A 36 -1.18 7.56 14.44
CA ASN A 36 -1.15 9.01 14.49
C ASN A 36 -0.54 9.55 13.20
N PHE A 37 -1.36 10.26 12.43
CA PHE A 37 -0.91 11.10 11.34
C PHE A 37 -1.04 12.54 11.79
N ASN A 38 0.10 13.15 12.10
CA ASN A 38 0.15 14.55 12.48
C ASN A 38 -0.16 15.40 11.22
N ASP A 39 -0.92 16.49 11.36
CA ASP A 39 -1.21 17.41 10.25
C ASP A 39 0.05 17.99 9.57
N SER A 40 1.18 17.98 10.28
CA SER A 40 2.49 18.39 9.77
C SER A 40 3.21 17.31 8.95
N SER A 41 2.60 16.15 8.73
CA SER A 41 3.20 15.07 7.94
C SER A 41 2.79 15.19 6.48
N ASP A 42 3.77 15.18 5.56
CA ASP A 42 3.58 15.26 4.09
C ASP A 42 2.73 14.12 3.48
N VAL A 43 2.09 13.31 4.32
CA VAL A 43 1.30 12.16 3.91
C VAL A 43 -0.18 12.30 4.14
N LEU A 44 -0.64 13.20 5.02
CA LEU A 44 -2.06 13.38 5.24
C LEU A 44 -2.68 14.16 4.08
N ILE A 45 -3.58 13.52 3.34
CA ILE A 45 -4.34 14.16 2.27
C ILE A 45 -5.61 14.78 2.86
N LYS A 46 -6.33 14.01 3.66
CA LYS A 46 -7.58 14.43 4.29
C LYS A 46 -7.90 13.64 5.54
N GLU A 47 -8.42 14.35 6.54
CA GLU A 47 -9.05 13.77 7.71
C GLU A 47 -10.56 13.58 7.48
N TYR A 48 -11.08 12.40 7.81
CA TYR A 48 -12.50 12.11 7.95
C TYR A 48 -12.83 11.85 9.43
N SER A 49 -14.07 11.49 9.75
CA SER A 49 -14.51 11.37 11.15
C SER A 49 -13.76 10.23 11.86
N LEU A 50 -13.81 9.02 11.29
CA LEU A 50 -13.21 7.80 11.86
C LEU A 50 -12.03 7.27 11.04
N PHE A 51 -11.70 7.92 9.92
CA PHE A 51 -10.63 7.50 9.02
C PHE A 51 -9.69 8.66 8.63
N TRP A 52 -8.46 8.29 8.33
CA TRP A 52 -7.47 9.11 7.64
C TRP A 52 -7.41 8.71 6.18
N HIS A 53 -7.26 9.68 5.28
CA HIS A 53 -6.86 9.46 3.90
C HIS A 53 -5.46 10.00 3.69
N VAL A 54 -4.53 9.09 3.37
CA VAL A 54 -3.10 9.36 3.36
C VAL A 54 -2.44 8.86 2.09
N ILE A 55 -1.38 9.51 1.64
CA ILE A 55 -0.56 9.01 0.55
C ILE A 55 0.30 7.85 1.02
N ASN A 56 0.50 6.85 0.16
CA ASN A 56 1.41 5.76 0.47
C ASN A 56 2.86 6.17 0.14
N LYS A 57 3.68 6.43 1.18
CA LYS A 57 5.11 6.76 1.05
C LYS A 57 5.88 5.75 0.18
N PHE A 58 5.47 4.48 0.25
CA PHE A 58 6.02 3.38 -0.52
C PHE A 58 4.94 2.83 -1.45
N GLY A 59 4.38 3.72 -2.25
CA GLY A 59 3.38 3.42 -3.26
C GLY A 59 3.85 2.41 -4.28
N TYR A 60 2.89 1.89 -5.02
CA TYR A 60 3.17 0.96 -6.10
C TYR A 60 3.54 1.74 -7.37
N ALA A 61 4.43 1.17 -8.19
CA ALA A 61 4.76 1.66 -9.52
C ALA A 61 3.84 1.05 -10.58
N THR A 62 3.41 -0.20 -10.37
CA THR A 62 2.55 -0.94 -11.28
C THR A 62 1.53 -1.76 -10.50
N TRP A 63 0.36 -1.96 -11.11
CA TRP A 63 -0.72 -2.76 -10.56
C TRP A 63 -1.58 -3.29 -11.71
N ASP A 64 -1.87 -4.59 -11.68
CA ASP A 64 -2.68 -5.28 -12.70
C ASP A 64 -2.23 -5.05 -14.15
N GLY A 65 -0.91 -4.89 -14.37
CA GLY A 65 -0.34 -4.66 -15.69
C GLY A 65 -0.36 -3.20 -16.18
N TYR A 66 -0.79 -2.25 -15.35
CA TYR A 66 -0.78 -0.81 -15.64
C TYR A 66 0.19 -0.06 -14.72
N CYS A 67 0.65 1.10 -15.17
CA CYS A 67 1.36 2.04 -14.30
C CYS A 67 0.39 2.62 -13.27
N VAL A 68 0.87 2.81 -12.04
CA VAL A 68 0.09 3.43 -10.98
C VAL A 68 0.34 4.94 -11.03
N ARG A 69 -0.73 5.71 -11.26
CA ARG A 69 -0.71 7.17 -11.24
C ARG A 69 -0.65 7.70 -9.82
N GLU A 70 -1.50 7.15 -8.95
CA GLU A 70 -1.59 7.55 -7.56
C GLU A 70 -1.85 6.34 -6.67
N HIS A 71 -1.20 6.31 -5.51
CA HIS A 71 -1.41 5.30 -4.50
C HIS A 71 -1.60 5.98 -3.15
N SER A 72 -2.85 6.05 -2.73
CA SER A 72 -3.24 6.50 -1.39
C SER A 72 -3.89 5.37 -0.60
N MET A 73 -4.21 5.61 0.66
CA MET A 73 -4.81 4.63 1.55
C MET A 73 -5.84 5.32 2.44
N ILE A 74 -6.91 4.61 2.78
CA ILE A 74 -7.72 4.94 3.95
C ILE A 74 -7.34 4.05 5.12
N VAL A 75 -7.24 4.66 6.30
CA VAL A 75 -6.75 4.03 7.52
C VAL A 75 -7.67 4.44 8.68
N PRO A 76 -8.23 3.52 9.46
CA PRO A 76 -9.05 3.89 10.61
C PRO A 76 -8.18 4.61 11.64
N LYS A 77 -8.76 5.58 12.37
CA LYS A 77 -8.02 6.25 13.46
C LYS A 77 -7.75 5.31 14.62
N ARG A 78 -8.74 4.44 14.91
CA ARG A 78 -8.62 3.41 15.94
C ARG A 78 -7.75 2.28 15.42
N HIS A 79 -6.80 1.84 16.25
CA HIS A 79 -5.96 0.69 15.93
C HIS A 79 -6.78 -0.60 15.90
N VAL A 80 -7.06 -1.07 14.69
CA VAL A 80 -7.68 -2.38 14.41
C VAL A 80 -6.90 -3.10 13.36
N VAL A 81 -6.89 -4.43 13.36
CA VAL A 81 -6.09 -5.21 12.40
C VAL A 81 -6.91 -5.79 11.26
N SER A 82 -8.23 -5.83 11.41
CA SER A 82 -9.19 -6.41 10.46
C SER A 82 -10.43 -5.53 10.31
N ILE A 83 -11.05 -5.56 9.12
CA ILE A 83 -12.37 -4.94 8.86
C ILE A 83 -13.44 -5.53 9.78
N SER A 84 -13.31 -6.81 10.15
CA SER A 84 -14.25 -7.48 11.07
C SER A 84 -14.28 -6.88 12.48
N GLU A 85 -13.29 -6.07 12.84
CA GLU A 85 -13.20 -5.40 14.14
C GLU A 85 -13.83 -4.00 14.12
N PHE A 86 -14.32 -3.53 12.97
CA PHE A 86 -14.97 -2.24 12.85
C PHE A 86 -16.24 -2.20 13.68
N THR A 87 -16.44 -1.06 14.36
CA THR A 87 -17.72 -0.67 14.94
C THR A 87 -18.76 -0.45 13.83
N PRO A 88 -20.07 -0.41 14.17
CA PRO A 88 -21.11 -0.07 13.20
C PRO A 88 -20.85 1.27 12.49
N GLU A 89 -20.39 2.28 13.22
CA GLU A 89 -20.11 3.62 12.70
C GLU A 89 -18.89 3.60 11.75
N GLU A 90 -17.81 2.93 12.15
CA GLU A 90 -16.63 2.75 11.28
C GLU A 90 -17.00 1.98 10.01
N SER A 91 -17.85 0.96 10.11
CA SER A 91 -18.31 0.17 8.95
C SER A 91 -19.12 1.01 7.98
N GLN A 92 -20.01 1.86 8.49
CA GLN A 92 -20.83 2.76 7.67
C GLN A 92 -19.95 3.79 6.96
N GLU A 93 -19.05 4.46 7.67
CA GLU A 93 -18.14 5.43 7.07
C GLU A 93 -17.18 4.77 6.09
N TYR A 94 -16.67 3.58 6.41
CA TYR A 94 -15.83 2.80 5.51
C TYR A 94 -16.54 2.51 4.19
N ILE A 95 -17.77 1.98 4.21
CA ILE A 95 -18.53 1.70 2.98
C ILE A 95 -18.77 2.98 2.18
N ALA A 96 -19.08 4.10 2.84
CA ALA A 96 -19.27 5.39 2.18
C ALA A 96 -17.98 5.88 1.49
N LEU A 97 -16.83 5.76 2.15
CA LEU A 97 -15.52 6.12 1.58
C LEU A 97 -15.15 5.22 0.41
N ILE A 98 -15.33 3.90 0.56
CA ILE A 98 -15.05 2.93 -0.49
C ILE A 98 -15.91 3.22 -1.73
N SER A 99 -17.21 3.42 -1.56
CA SER A 99 -18.11 3.79 -2.66
C SER A 99 -17.70 5.11 -3.33
N LYS A 100 -17.31 6.11 -2.54
CA LYS A 100 -16.82 7.39 -3.07
C LYS A 100 -15.57 7.20 -3.93
N PHE A 101 -14.53 6.55 -3.40
CA PHE A 101 -13.27 6.41 -4.11
C PHE A 101 -13.35 5.48 -5.31
N GLU A 102 -14.20 4.44 -5.25
CA GLU A 102 -14.53 3.58 -6.39
C GLU A 102 -15.11 4.40 -7.54
N LYS A 103 -16.11 5.24 -7.25
CA LYS A 103 -16.72 6.17 -8.22
C LYS A 103 -15.70 7.15 -8.81
N GLU A 104 -14.69 7.54 -8.05
CA GLU A 104 -13.57 8.39 -8.51
C GLU A 104 -12.53 7.63 -9.34
N GLY A 105 -12.71 6.33 -9.58
CA GLY A 105 -11.86 5.49 -10.42
C GLY A 105 -10.71 4.80 -9.68
N ASN A 106 -10.79 4.67 -8.36
CA ASN A 106 -9.79 3.94 -7.58
C ASN A 106 -10.08 2.44 -7.56
N SER A 107 -9.06 1.64 -7.85
CA SER A 107 -9.05 0.22 -7.45
C SER A 107 -8.87 0.11 -5.95
N ILE A 108 -9.71 -0.72 -5.32
CA ILE A 108 -9.75 -0.90 -3.87
C ILE A 108 -9.14 -2.25 -3.49
N TYR A 109 -8.17 -2.22 -2.58
CA TYR A 109 -7.48 -3.43 -2.17
C TYR A 109 -7.10 -3.40 -0.68
N SER A 110 -7.41 -4.46 0.07
CA SER A 110 -6.94 -4.61 1.45
C SER A 110 -6.43 -6.02 1.69
N ARG A 111 -5.43 -6.14 2.57
CA ARG A 111 -4.84 -7.43 2.96
C ARG A 111 -5.41 -7.91 4.29
N SER A 112 -5.74 -9.20 4.36
CA SER A 112 -6.06 -9.87 5.63
C SER A 112 -4.88 -9.79 6.59
N ASP A 113 -5.20 -9.69 7.88
CA ASP A 113 -4.32 -9.85 9.03
C ASP A 113 -3.46 -11.13 8.98
N LYS A 114 -3.98 -12.23 8.41
CA LYS A 114 -3.27 -13.51 8.29
C LYS A 114 -2.26 -13.54 7.14
N GLN A 115 -2.25 -12.54 6.27
CA GLN A 115 -1.36 -12.52 5.12
C GLN A 115 0.05 -12.06 5.54
N VAL A 116 1.05 -12.93 5.34
CA VAL A 116 2.46 -12.69 5.74
C VAL A 116 3.13 -11.50 5.04
N THR A 117 2.49 -10.95 4.01
CA THR A 117 2.93 -9.79 3.25
C THR A 117 2.32 -8.48 3.75
N LYS A 118 1.40 -8.51 4.72
CA LYS A 118 0.90 -7.32 5.40
C LYS A 118 2.04 -6.73 6.23
N SER A 119 2.45 -5.51 5.89
CA SER A 119 3.63 -4.86 6.45
C SER A 119 3.40 -4.27 7.84
N ILE A 120 2.21 -3.72 8.05
CA ILE A 120 1.80 -3.04 9.28
C ILE A 120 0.56 -3.75 9.82
N PRO A 121 0.58 -4.22 11.08
CA PRO A 121 -0.57 -4.83 11.73
C PRO A 121 -1.54 -3.73 12.20
N HIS A 122 -2.04 -2.94 11.25
CA HIS A 122 -3.13 -1.98 11.40
C HIS A 122 -3.85 -2.01 10.06
N GLN A 123 -5.17 -2.12 10.08
CA GLN A 123 -5.97 -2.14 8.89
C GLN A 123 -5.77 -0.89 8.06
N HIS A 124 -5.63 -1.08 6.76
CA HIS A 124 -5.51 -0.03 5.77
C HIS A 124 -6.02 -0.59 4.46
N THR A 125 -6.75 0.25 3.73
CA THR A 125 -7.27 -0.10 2.41
C THR A 125 -6.57 0.78 1.39
N HIS A 126 -5.88 0.14 0.46
CA HIS A 126 -5.21 0.77 -0.65
C HIS A 126 -6.22 1.28 -1.66
N LEU A 127 -6.01 2.53 -2.08
CA LEU A 127 -6.70 3.21 -3.17
C LEU A 127 -5.67 3.41 -4.28
N ILE A 128 -5.86 2.74 -5.41
CA ILE A 128 -4.89 2.69 -6.49
C ILE A 128 -5.54 3.24 -7.74
N GLN A 129 -5.02 4.36 -8.26
CA GLN A 129 -5.39 4.88 -9.57
C GLN A 129 -4.35 4.47 -10.59
N LEU A 130 -4.83 3.99 -11.73
CA LEU A 130 -3.99 3.54 -12.84
C LEU A 130 -3.89 4.63 -13.90
N GLU A 131 -2.80 4.59 -14.66
CA GLU A 131 -2.74 5.29 -15.94
C GLU A 131 -3.53 4.53 -17.01
N ASP A 132 -3.97 5.23 -18.06
CA ASP A 132 -4.77 4.62 -19.15
C ASP A 132 -3.97 3.65 -20.03
N LYS A 133 -2.64 3.65 -19.91
CA LYS A 133 -1.74 2.87 -20.77
C LYS A 133 -1.21 1.64 -20.05
N GLN A 134 -1.46 0.49 -20.64
CA GLN A 134 -0.91 -0.78 -20.18
C GLN A 134 0.61 -0.84 -20.37
N VAL A 135 1.30 -1.47 -19.43
CA VAL A 135 2.74 -1.75 -19.50
C VAL A 135 2.98 -2.80 -20.59
N ARG A 136 3.63 -2.40 -21.69
CA ARG A 136 3.90 -3.28 -22.83
C ARG A 136 5.15 -4.15 -22.67
N SER A 137 6.10 -3.71 -21.85
CA SER A 137 7.34 -4.45 -21.58
C SER A 137 7.86 -4.05 -20.19
N LEU A 138 8.32 -5.03 -19.42
CA LEU A 138 8.91 -4.83 -18.10
C LEU A 138 10.16 -5.71 -17.99
N ILE A 139 11.30 -5.08 -17.71
CA ILE A 139 12.53 -5.80 -17.38
C ILE A 139 12.65 -5.83 -15.86
N TYR A 140 12.48 -7.02 -15.29
CA TYR A 140 12.65 -7.27 -13.86
C TYR A 140 13.85 -8.19 -13.62
N ASN A 141 14.76 -7.77 -12.73
CA ASN A 141 15.92 -8.58 -12.35
C ASN A 141 16.07 -8.58 -10.83
N HIS A 142 16.02 -9.77 -10.22
CA HIS A 142 16.17 -9.98 -8.78
C HIS A 142 17.64 -10.12 -8.32
N SER A 143 18.58 -10.30 -9.26
CA SER A 143 19.97 -10.80 -9.12
C SER A 143 20.11 -12.27 -9.60
N PRO A 144 21.20 -12.68 -10.28
CA PRO A 144 22.42 -11.91 -10.59
C PRO A 144 22.40 -11.20 -11.95
N HIS A 145 23.42 -10.35 -12.13
CA HIS A 145 23.61 -9.42 -13.23
C HIS A 145 23.70 -10.11 -14.59
N ILE A 146 23.06 -9.52 -15.60
CA ILE A 146 23.29 -9.89 -17.00
C ILE A 146 24.59 -9.22 -17.42
N LEU A 147 25.61 -10.04 -17.72
CA LEU A 147 26.89 -9.60 -18.27
C LEU A 147 26.88 -9.96 -19.76
N THR A 148 26.66 -8.98 -20.64
CA THR A 148 26.70 -9.18 -22.09
C THR A 148 28.05 -8.76 -22.64
N PHE A 149 28.74 -9.69 -23.32
CA PHE A 149 29.86 -9.37 -24.21
C PHE A 149 29.35 -9.18 -25.64
N ARG A 150 30.10 -8.41 -26.44
CA ARG A 150 29.87 -8.26 -27.88
C ARG A 150 30.35 -9.48 -28.64
#